data_AF-D2K755-F1
#
_entry.id   AF-D2K755-F1
#
_cell.length_a   1.000
_cell.length_b   1.000
_cell.length_c   1.000
_cell.angle_alpha   90.00
_cell.angle_beta   90.00
_cell.angle_gamma   90.00
#
_symmetry.space_group_name_H-M   'P 1'
#
loop_
_entity.id
_entity.type
_entity.pdbx_description
1 polymer ?
#
loop_
_entity_poly.entity_id
_entity_poly.type
_entity_poly.pdbx_seq_one_letter_code
_entity_poly.pdbx_strand_id
1 'polypeptide(L)' 'PWPVFFRREWGRTWPFLAGFATTGAIITKITAGFTEEDLKNSKFVQAHKKH' A
#
# COMPACT_ATOMS: atom_id res chain seq x y z
N PRO A 1 15.87 29.25 10.73
CA PRO A 1 14.85 28.62 11.60
C PRO A 1 14.27 27.32 11.02
N TRP A 2 13.64 27.36 9.84
CA TRP A 2 12.93 26.24 9.22
C TRP A 2 13.69 24.91 9.02
N PRO A 3 14.94 24.90 8.52
CA PRO A 3 15.65 23.64 8.27
C PRO A 3 15.94 22.84 9.55
N VAL A 4 16.15 23.55 10.67
CA VAL A 4 16.42 22.93 11.98
C VAL A 4 15.15 22.34 12.58
N PHE A 5 13.99 22.99 12.38
CA PHE A 5 12.70 22.44 12.80
C PHE A 5 12.36 21.17 12.02
N PHE A 6 12.53 21.15 10.70
CA PHE A 6 12.30 19.93 9.91
C PHE A 6 13.21 18.79 10.33
N ARG A 7 14.51 19.06 10.53
CA ARG A 7 15.45 18.01 10.95
C ARG A 7 15.11 17.44 12.33
N ARG A 8 14.64 18.29 13.25
CA ARG A 8 14.23 17.88 14.60
C ARG A 8 12.91 17.11 14.60
N GLU A 9 11.92 17.59 13.85
CA GLU A 9 10.59 16.98 13.77
C GLU A 9 10.63 15.67 12.98
N TRP A 10 11.44 15.61 11.93
CA TRP A 10 11.71 14.39 11.17
C TRP A 10 12.35 13.33 12.06
N GLY A 11 13.32 13.69 12.90
CA GLY A 11 13.92 12.75 13.85
C GLY A 11 12.93 12.14 14.86
N ARG A 12 11.79 12.80 15.13
CA ARG A 12 10.75 12.31 16.06
C ARG A 12 9.57 11.62 15.37
N THR A 13 9.19 12.08 14.18
CA THR A 13 7.98 11.63 13.46
C THR A 13 8.28 10.62 12.33
N TRP A 14 9.55 10.48 11.92
CA TRP A 14 9.97 9.48 10.94
C TRP A 14 9.53 8.04 11.25
N PRO A 15 9.62 7.52 12.48
CA PRO A 15 9.13 6.16 12.77
C PRO A 15 7.61 6.02 12.55
N PHE A 16 6.83 7.09 12.75
CA PHE A 16 5.40 7.08 12.46
C PHE A 16 5.13 7.02 10.95
N LEU A 17 5.82 7.83 10.15
CA LEU A 17 5.70 7.81 8.69
C LEU A 17 6.15 6.47 8.10
N ALA A 18 7.27 5.92 8.59
CA ALA A 18 7.77 4.62 8.18
C ALA A 18 6.77 3.50 8.53
N GLY A 19 6.19 3.53 9.74
CA GLY A 19 5.15 2.59 10.16
C GLY A 19 3.89 2.69 9.29
N PHE A 20 3.39 3.91 9.06
CA PHE A 20 2.23 4.17 8.21
C PHE A 20 2.42 3.65 6.78
N ALA A 21 3.57 3.96 6.17
CA ALA A 21 3.90 3.48 4.83
C ALA A 21 4.03 1.95 4.79
N THR A 22 4.64 1.35 5.81
CA THR A 22 4.81 -0.11 5.91
C THR A 22 3.46 -0.81 6.02
N THR A 23 2.58 -0.34 6.92
CA THR A 23 1.23 -0.90 7.08
C THR A 23 0.40 -0.70 5.81
N GLY A 24 0.47 0.47 5.19
CA GLY A 24 -0.21 0.74 3.92
C GLY A 24 0.26 -0.19 2.81
N ALA A 25 1.57 -0.44 2.71
CA ALA A 25 2.12 -1.39 1.74
C ALA A 25 1.67 -2.82 2.02
N ILE A 26 1.68 -3.27 3.27
CA ILE A 26 1.22 -4.61 3.67
C ILE A 26 -0.27 -4.79 3.31
N ILE A 27 -1.14 -3.85 3.71
CA ILE A 27 -2.56 -3.90 3.40
C ILE A 27 -2.77 -3.91 1.89
N THR A 28 -2.09 -3.02 1.15
CA THR A 28 -2.18 -2.98 -0.31
C THR A 28 -1.77 -4.31 -0.95
N LYS A 29 -0.72 -4.96 -0.44
CA LYS A 29 -0.27 -6.27 -0.94
C LYS A 29 -1.26 -7.38 -0.62
N ILE A 30 -1.86 -7.38 0.58
CA ILE A 30 -2.90 -8.33 0.97
C ILE A 30 -4.14 -8.13 0.09
N THR A 31 -4.60 -6.89 -0.06
CA THR A 31 -5.75 -6.56 -0.92
C THR A 31 -5.48 -6.89 -2.38
N ALA A 32 -4.28 -6.62 -2.90
CA ALA A 32 -3.91 -6.97 -4.27
C ALA A 32 -3.80 -8.49 -4.47
N GLY A 33 -3.21 -9.23 -3.52
CA GLY A 33 -3.14 -10.69 -3.59
C GLY A 33 -4.53 -11.33 -3.57
N PHE A 34 -5.42 -10.81 -2.73
CA PHE A 34 -6.83 -11.20 -2.70
C PHE A 34 -7.53 -10.85 -4.02
N THR A 35 -7.24 -9.67 -4.59
CA THR A 35 -7.78 -9.24 -5.88
C THR A 35 -7.31 -10.13 -7.02
N GLU A 36 -6.06 -10.59 -7.04
CA GLU A 36 -5.57 -11.51 -8.08
C GLU A 36 -6.19 -12.92 -7.98
N GLU A 37 -6.38 -13.44 -6.78
CA GLU A 37 -7.07 -14.73 -6.56
C GLU A 37 -8.57 -14.64 -6.88
N ASP A 38 -9.25 -13.56 -6.48
CA ASP A 38 -10.65 -13.31 -6.84
C ASP A 38 -10.83 -13.01 -8.34
N LEU A 39 -9.93 -12.24 -8.97
CA LEU A 39 -10.00 -11.96 -10.40
C LEU A 39 -9.81 -13.24 -11.24
N LYS A 40 -8.94 -14.17 -10.81
CA LYS A 40 -8.77 -15.46 -11.50
C LYS A 40 -9.99 -16.37 -11.37
N ASN A 41 -10.69 -16.30 -10.24
CA ASN A 41 -11.91 -17.09 -9.97
C ASN A 41 -13.21 -16.40 -10.42
N SER A 42 -13.15 -15.12 -10.80
CA SER A 42 -14.32 -14.36 -11.22
C SER A 42 -14.78 -14.77 -12.63
N LYS A 43 -16.05 -15.21 -12.71
CA LYS A 43 -16.72 -15.57 -13.98
C LYS A 43 -16.69 -14.44 -15.02
N PHE A 44 -16.66 -13.17 -14.57
CA PHE A 44 -16.61 -11.99 -15.44
C PHE A 44 -15.27 -11.86 -16.18
N VAL A 45 -14.14 -12.10 -15.50
CA VAL A 45 -12.80 -11.99 -16.10
C VAL A 45 -12.56 -13.13 -17.09
N GLN A 46 -13.02 -14.33 -16.76
CA GLN A 46 -12.93 -15.48 -17.66
C GLN A 46 -13.77 -15.31 -18.93
N ALA A 47 -14.95 -14.69 -18.82
CA ALA A 47 -15.79 -14.37 -19.97
C ALA A 47 -15.13 -13.32 -20.90
N HIS A 48 -14.47 -12.31 -20.34
CA HIS A 48 -13.79 -11.26 -21.11
C HIS A 48 -12.42 -11.66 -21.69
N LYS A 49 -11.80 -12.75 -21.23
CA LYS A 49 -10.54 -13.28 -21.77
C LYS A 49 -10.75 -14.22 -22.97
N LYS A 50 -12.00 -14.58 -23.27
CA LYS A 50 -12.38 -15.55 -24.30
C LYS A 50 -12.70 -14.92 -25.67
N HIS A 51 -12.57 -13.59 -25.79
CA HIS A 51 -12.74 -12.84 -27.04
C HIS A 51 -11.41 -12.25 -27.51
#